data_AF-A0A7I6N517-F1
#
_entry.id   AF-A0A7I6N517-F1
#
_cell.length_a   1.000
_cell.length_b   1.000
_cell.length_c   1.000
_cell.angle_alpha   90.00
_cell.angle_beta   90.00
_cell.angle_gamma   90.00
#
_symmetry.space_group_name_H-M   'P 1'
#
loop_
_entity.id
_entity.type
_entity.pdbx_description
1 polymer ?
#
loop_
_entity_poly.entity_id
_entity_poly.type
_entity_poly.pdbx_seq_one_letter_code
_entity_poly.pdbx_strand_id
1 'polypeptide(L)'
;MIARFQTERKRKLRVASASTFALHDSDSEQDDEDALFLTHKGAKIGDDYDQLNADGPLEDEDDTEEGRQMDREIVNSLHFGGGKNDADAPAPEDGSGKRKTHKEVMQEVMMKAKLYKAERQKNKSTQEDATEQLDEGFADLRNLLEFRPTRANGKEILPKEPLDDFDKLTREFAFEAKAKVTERRLSPEEAAKKEHDRLAEL
;
A
#
# COMPACT_ATOMS: atom_id res chain seq x y z
N MET A 1 7.50 -4.39 21.97
CA MET A 1 8.38 -3.21 21.82
C MET A 1 9.53 -3.36 20.83
N ILE A 2 10.50 -4.28 21.01
CA ILE A 2 11.78 -4.27 20.24
C ILE A 2 11.63 -4.43 18.72
N ALA A 3 10.82 -5.38 18.25
CA ALA A 3 10.66 -5.61 16.80
C ALA A 3 9.97 -4.43 16.09
N ARG A 4 9.04 -3.75 16.78
CA ARG A 4 8.32 -2.58 16.23
C ARG A 4 9.17 -1.32 16.27
N PHE A 5 9.95 -1.13 17.33
CA PHE A 5 10.93 -0.05 17.38
C PHE A 5 11.97 -0.19 16.25
N GLN A 6 12.34 -1.43 15.89
CA GLN A 6 13.19 -1.69 14.73
C GLN A 6 12.51 -1.36 13.38
N THR A 7 11.23 -1.71 13.19
CA THR A 7 10.52 -1.38 11.94
C THR A 7 10.21 0.11 11.83
N GLU A 8 9.81 0.76 12.92
CA GLU A 8 9.58 2.20 12.99
C GLU A 8 10.88 2.97 12.79
N ARG A 9 11.99 2.54 13.40
CA ARG A 9 13.32 3.11 13.16
C ARG A 9 13.75 2.94 11.70
N LYS A 10 13.52 1.77 11.08
CA LYS A 10 13.76 1.56 9.64
C LYS A 10 12.87 2.46 8.77
N ARG A 11 11.60 2.67 9.14
CA ARG A 11 10.70 3.58 8.43
C ARG A 11 11.14 5.04 8.57
N LYS A 12 11.50 5.47 9.79
CA LYS A 12 12.05 6.81 10.06
C LYS A 12 13.34 7.05 9.27
N LEU A 13 14.25 6.07 9.19
CA LEU A 13 15.45 6.17 8.36
C LEU A 13 15.13 6.28 6.86
N ARG A 14 14.12 5.55 6.36
CA ARG A 14 13.67 5.66 4.96
C ARG A 14 12.99 6.99 4.65
N VAL A 15 12.23 7.54 5.60
CA VAL A 15 11.61 8.86 5.47
C VAL A 15 12.66 9.97 5.59
N ALA A 16 13.66 9.80 6.45
CA ALA A 16 14.81 10.71 6.56
C ALA A 16 15.70 10.68 5.31
N SER A 17 15.87 9.54 4.63
CA SER A 17 16.50 9.52 3.30
C SER A 17 15.60 10.06 2.18
N ALA A 18 14.30 10.21 2.45
CA ALA A 18 13.34 10.90 1.58
C ALA A 18 13.16 12.39 1.98
N SER A 19 14.03 12.92 2.86
CA SER A 19 14.03 14.31 3.32
C SER A 19 14.26 15.31 2.17
N THR A 20 14.68 14.86 1.00
CA THR A 20 14.70 15.65 -0.24
C THR A 20 13.33 16.22 -0.62
N PHE A 21 12.24 15.74 -0.03
CA PHE A 21 10.87 16.22 -0.25
C PHE A 21 10.25 16.95 0.95
N ALA A 22 10.94 17.02 2.10
CA ALA A 22 10.42 17.65 3.31
C ALA A 22 10.82 19.13 3.38
N LEU A 23 10.14 19.97 2.58
CA LEU A 23 10.29 21.44 2.53
C LEU A 23 10.13 22.19 3.88
N HIS A 24 9.78 21.49 4.97
CA HIS A 24 9.66 22.12 6.29
C HIS A 24 10.94 22.00 7.14
N ASP A 25 11.89 21.14 6.78
CA ASP A 25 13.11 20.89 7.57
C ASP A 25 14.37 21.54 6.97
N SER A 26 14.24 22.26 5.85
CA SER A 26 15.34 22.92 5.13
C SER A 26 15.61 24.36 5.60
N ASP A 27 15.34 24.68 6.87
CA ASP A 27 15.66 25.99 7.48
C ASP A 27 17.16 26.08 7.88
N SER A 28 17.99 25.15 7.41
CA SER A 28 19.44 25.28 7.45
C SER A 28 19.89 26.11 6.25
N GLU A 29 20.37 27.33 6.50
CA GLU A 29 20.99 28.27 5.55
C GLU A 29 22.24 27.68 4.85
N GLN A 30 22.06 26.65 4.04
CA GLN A 30 23.07 26.16 3.11
C GLN A 30 22.60 26.62 1.73
N ASP A 31 23.26 27.67 1.22
CA ASP A 31 23.15 28.23 -0.13
C ASP A 31 23.63 27.20 -1.18
N ASP A 32 22.99 26.04 -1.21
CA ASP A 32 23.19 25.07 -2.27
C ASP A 32 22.24 25.46 -3.39
N GLU A 33 22.74 26.29 -4.30
CA GLU A 33 22.10 26.66 -5.57
C GLU A 33 21.67 25.41 -6.37
N ASP A 34 22.27 24.25 -6.05
CA ASP A 34 21.98 22.92 -6.59
C ASP A 34 20.87 22.12 -5.84
N ALA A 35 20.26 22.66 -4.79
CA ALA A 35 19.21 21.96 -4.02
C ALA A 35 17.78 22.34 -4.46
N LEU A 36 17.62 23.36 -5.29
CA LEU A 36 16.32 23.94 -5.69
C LEU A 36 15.88 23.53 -7.11
N PHE A 37 16.30 22.36 -7.60
CA PHE A 37 15.83 21.87 -8.90
C PHE A 37 14.44 21.25 -8.80
N LEU A 38 13.55 21.60 -9.75
CA LEU A 38 12.24 20.97 -9.87
C LEU A 38 12.42 19.51 -10.34
N THR A 39 11.91 18.55 -9.57
CA THR A 39 11.96 17.13 -9.93
C THR A 39 10.55 16.56 -10.03
N HIS A 40 10.29 15.70 -11.02
CA HIS A 40 9.06 14.90 -11.10
C HIS A 40 9.44 13.42 -11.16
N LYS A 41 8.89 12.62 -10.23
CA LYS A 41 9.21 11.19 -10.06
C LYS A 41 10.71 10.87 -9.96
N GLY A 42 11.51 11.78 -9.39
CA GLY A 42 12.94 11.57 -9.17
C GLY A 42 13.83 11.85 -10.38
N ALA A 43 13.29 12.34 -11.49
CA ALA A 43 14.06 12.91 -12.58
C ALA A 43 14.11 14.43 -12.42
N LYS A 44 15.30 15.02 -12.61
CA LYS A 44 15.45 16.48 -12.73
C LYS A 44 14.69 16.96 -13.98
N ILE A 45 13.79 17.91 -13.80
CA ILE A 45 13.20 18.66 -14.90
C ILE A 45 14.16 19.83 -15.12
N GLY A 46 15.08 19.66 -16.07
CA GLY A 46 15.95 20.75 -16.54
C GLY A 46 15.40 21.38 -17.82
N ASP A 47 16.17 22.31 -18.41
CA ASP A 47 15.86 23.03 -19.66
C ASP A 47 15.56 22.11 -20.87
N ASP A 48 15.92 20.83 -20.80
CA ASP A 48 15.64 19.83 -21.84
C ASP A 48 14.13 19.55 -22.01
N TYR A 49 13.29 19.88 -21.02
CA TYR A 49 11.83 19.75 -21.13
C TYR A 49 11.23 20.75 -22.14
N ASP A 50 11.87 21.91 -22.34
CA ASP A 50 11.46 22.87 -23.36
C ASP A 50 11.75 22.36 -24.78
N GLN A 51 12.77 21.50 -24.94
CA GLN A 51 13.07 20.86 -26.22
C GLN A 51 12.12 19.72 -26.57
N LEU A 52 11.59 18.99 -25.58
CA LEU A 52 10.57 17.96 -25.80
C LEU A 52 9.20 18.54 -26.22
N ASN A 53 8.96 19.83 -25.92
CA ASN A 53 7.81 20.58 -26.41
C ASN A 53 8.07 21.22 -27.80
N ALA A 54 9.27 21.10 -28.36
CA ALA A 54 9.64 21.69 -29.66
C ALA A 54 9.34 20.78 -30.86
N ASP A 55 9.17 19.47 -30.64
CA ASP A 55 8.61 18.57 -31.65
C ASP A 55 7.10 18.82 -31.67
N GLY A 56 6.66 19.49 -32.74
CA GLY A 56 5.40 20.22 -32.82
C GLY A 56 4.13 19.41 -32.58
N PRO A 57 2.99 20.11 -32.39
CA PRO A 57 1.71 19.50 -32.05
C PRO A 57 1.32 18.43 -33.06
N LEU A 58 0.85 17.29 -32.55
CA LEU A 58 0.03 16.36 -33.30
C LEU A 58 -1.06 17.18 -34.00
N GLU A 59 -1.16 17.06 -35.32
CA GLU A 59 -2.18 17.72 -36.16
C GLU A 59 -3.57 17.20 -35.75
N ASP A 60 -4.14 17.77 -34.69
CA ASP A 60 -5.57 17.73 -34.43
C ASP A 60 -6.19 18.97 -35.08
N GLU A 61 -7.10 18.75 -36.03
CA GLU A 61 -7.69 19.76 -36.92
C GLU A 61 -8.54 20.86 -36.23
N ASP A 62 -8.59 20.88 -34.90
CA ASP A 62 -9.37 21.84 -34.08
C ASP A 62 -8.50 22.89 -33.35
N ASP A 63 -7.19 22.90 -33.60
CA ASP A 63 -6.21 23.72 -32.87
C ASP A 63 -6.02 25.11 -33.50
N THR A 64 -7.12 25.88 -33.59
CA THR A 64 -7.04 27.31 -33.93
C THR A 64 -6.42 28.09 -32.76
N GLU A 65 -5.70 29.16 -33.06
CA GLU A 65 -4.98 29.99 -32.06
C GLU A 65 -5.91 30.60 -30.98
N GLU A 66 -7.22 30.62 -31.22
CA GLU A 66 -8.27 30.98 -30.26
C GLU A 66 -8.59 29.86 -29.24
N GLY A 67 -8.48 28.57 -29.61
CA GLY A 67 -8.69 27.44 -28.69
C GLY A 67 -7.56 27.24 -27.68
N ARG A 68 -6.35 27.75 -27.99
CA ARG A 68 -5.18 27.75 -27.10
C ARG A 68 -5.21 28.87 -26.07
N GLN A 69 -6.03 29.90 -26.28
CA GLN A 69 -6.15 31.04 -25.36
C GLN A 69 -7.24 30.75 -24.35
N MET A 70 -6.85 30.33 -23.14
CA MET A 70 -7.78 30.27 -22.01
C MET A 70 -8.44 31.63 -21.83
N ASP A 71 -9.77 31.61 -21.72
CA ASP A 71 -10.59 32.81 -21.68
C ASP A 71 -10.08 33.77 -20.60
N ARG A 72 -9.93 35.06 -20.92
CA ARG A 72 -9.27 36.03 -20.03
C ARG A 72 -9.99 36.15 -18.68
N GLU A 73 -11.30 35.94 -18.70
CA GLU A 73 -12.16 35.89 -17.52
C GLU A 73 -11.86 34.66 -16.65
N ILE A 74 -11.60 33.50 -17.26
CA ILE A 74 -11.25 32.25 -16.57
C ILE A 74 -9.88 32.39 -15.90
N VAL A 75 -8.90 32.95 -16.61
CA VAL A 75 -7.54 33.16 -16.05
C VAL A 75 -7.58 34.16 -14.88
N ASN A 76 -8.37 35.22 -14.99
CA ASN A 76 -8.54 36.21 -13.92
C ASN A 76 -9.31 35.65 -12.72
N SER A 77 -10.36 34.85 -12.96
CA SER A 77 -11.19 34.23 -11.93
C SER A 77 -10.45 33.13 -11.15
N LEU A 78 -9.70 32.27 -11.86
CA LEU A 78 -9.02 31.12 -11.24
C LEU A 78 -7.60 31.44 -10.75
N HIS A 79 -7.19 32.72 -10.70
CA HIS A 79 -5.94 33.19 -10.11
C HIS A 79 -4.67 32.50 -10.65
N PHE A 80 -4.68 32.07 -11.92
CA PHE A 80 -3.53 31.41 -12.56
C PHE A 80 -2.44 32.39 -13.04
N GLY A 81 -2.74 33.70 -13.11
CA GLY A 81 -1.79 34.75 -13.46
C GLY A 81 -1.50 35.63 -12.25
N GLY A 82 -0.22 35.70 -11.85
CA GLY A 82 0.26 36.32 -10.61
C GLY A 82 -0.42 37.64 -10.23
N GLY A 83 -0.77 37.73 -8.95
CA GLY A 83 -1.54 38.83 -8.37
C GLY A 83 -0.96 40.20 -8.66
N LYS A 84 -1.73 41.00 -9.40
CA LYS A 84 -2.01 42.42 -9.21
C LYS A 84 -2.87 42.88 -10.37
N ASN A 85 -4.16 43.05 -10.12
CA ASN A 85 -4.95 44.19 -10.58
C ASN A 85 -6.15 44.32 -9.64
N ASP A 86 -5.95 45.21 -8.67
CA ASP A 86 -6.99 45.85 -7.88
C ASP A 86 -8.06 46.44 -8.80
N ALA A 87 -9.32 46.05 -8.61
CA ALA A 87 -10.49 46.94 -8.46
C ALA A 87 -11.82 46.26 -8.82
N ASP A 88 -11.82 45.15 -9.58
CA ASP A 88 -13.08 44.66 -10.18
C ASP A 88 -13.14 43.13 -10.27
N ALA A 89 -13.06 42.47 -9.10
CA ALA A 89 -13.39 41.04 -8.99
C ALA A 89 -14.85 40.90 -8.50
N PRO A 90 -15.67 40.04 -9.11
CA PRO A 90 -17.06 39.86 -8.72
C PRO A 90 -17.15 39.42 -7.25
N ALA A 91 -18.06 40.07 -6.53
CA ALA A 91 -18.24 39.89 -5.09
C ALA A 91 -18.49 38.41 -4.72
N PRO A 92 -17.92 37.92 -3.60
CA PRO A 92 -18.22 36.59 -3.11
C PRO A 92 -19.70 36.49 -2.68
N GLU A 93 -20.29 35.33 -2.93
CA GLU A 93 -21.71 34.98 -2.75
C GLU A 93 -22.19 34.93 -1.27
N ASP A 94 -21.33 35.29 -0.33
CA ASP A 94 -21.69 35.47 1.08
C ASP A 94 -21.94 36.96 1.34
N GLY A 95 -23.20 37.31 1.65
CA GLY A 95 -23.81 38.66 1.71
C GLY A 95 -23.18 39.72 2.64
N SER A 96 -21.86 39.80 2.70
CA SER A 96 -21.08 40.87 3.29
C SER A 96 -20.21 41.45 2.17
N GLY A 97 -20.70 42.51 1.52
CA GLY A 97 -20.09 43.14 0.34
C GLY A 97 -18.75 43.85 0.59
N LYS A 98 -17.93 43.36 1.51
CA LYS A 98 -16.58 43.85 1.81
C LYS A 98 -15.65 42.66 1.95
N ARG A 99 -14.55 42.67 1.20
CA ARG A 99 -13.45 41.72 1.39
C ARG A 99 -13.01 41.81 2.86
N LYS A 100 -12.81 40.66 3.49
CA LYS A 100 -12.32 40.57 4.88
C LYS A 100 -11.04 41.40 5.01
N THR A 101 -10.91 42.14 6.11
CA THR A 101 -9.70 42.92 6.37
C THR A 101 -8.50 41.97 6.55
N HIS A 102 -7.29 42.42 6.23
CA HIS A 102 -6.09 41.60 6.42
C HIS A 102 -5.96 41.07 7.86
N LYS A 103 -6.39 41.85 8.85
CA LYS A 103 -6.43 41.44 10.26
C LYS A 103 -7.39 40.27 10.49
N GLU A 104 -8.59 40.31 9.92
CA GLU A 104 -9.58 39.23 10.02
C GLU A 104 -9.10 37.97 9.29
N VAL A 105 -8.55 38.11 8.08
CA VAL A 105 -7.96 36.99 7.33
C VAL A 105 -6.84 36.34 8.13
N MET A 106 -5.94 37.14 8.69
CA MET A 106 -4.83 36.63 9.51
C MET A 106 -5.33 35.92 10.76
N GLN A 107 -6.36 36.45 11.42
CA GLN A 107 -7.00 35.79 12.57
C GLN A 107 -7.66 34.47 12.20
N GLU A 108 -8.35 34.40 11.05
CA GLU A 108 -8.93 33.15 10.54
C GLU A 108 -7.85 32.11 10.22
N VAL A 109 -6.75 32.52 9.59
CA VAL A 109 -5.61 31.63 9.30
C VAL A 109 -5.00 31.11 10.60
N MET A 110 -4.79 31.98 11.60
CA MET A 110 -4.27 31.57 12.91
C MET A 110 -5.22 30.59 13.62
N MET A 111 -6.53 30.85 13.57
CA MET A 111 -7.55 29.97 14.16
C MET A 111 -7.57 28.60 13.48
N LYS A 112 -7.57 28.58 12.15
CA LYS A 112 -7.52 27.34 11.35
C LYS A 112 -6.22 26.58 11.63
N ALA A 113 -5.07 27.25 11.63
CA ALA A 113 -3.79 26.61 11.92
C ALA A 113 -3.75 25.99 13.32
N LYS A 114 -4.30 26.68 14.34
CA LYS A 114 -4.42 26.13 15.70
C LYS A 114 -5.35 24.93 15.75
N LEU A 115 -6.50 24.99 15.07
CA LEU A 115 -7.44 23.86 14.98
C LEU A 115 -6.79 22.65 14.31
N TYR A 116 -6.17 22.82 13.15
CA TYR A 116 -5.49 21.72 12.46
C TYR A 116 -4.33 21.13 13.28
N LYS A 117 -3.58 21.95 14.01
CA LYS A 117 -2.54 21.46 14.91
C LYS A 117 -3.12 20.63 16.06
N ALA A 118 -4.20 21.12 16.68
CA ALA A 118 -4.88 20.40 17.76
C ALA A 118 -5.50 19.09 17.26
N GLU A 119 -6.10 19.10 16.07
CA GLU A 119 -6.68 17.91 15.44
C GLU A 119 -5.60 16.89 15.09
N ARG A 120 -4.47 17.31 14.49
CA ARG A 120 -3.33 16.40 14.25
C ARG A 120 -2.81 15.78 15.53
N GLN A 121 -2.70 16.57 16.60
CA GLN A 121 -2.26 16.08 17.91
C GLN A 121 -3.25 15.07 18.49
N LYS A 122 -4.55 15.35 18.42
CA LYS A 122 -5.61 14.45 18.87
C LYS A 122 -5.61 13.14 18.07
N ASN A 123 -5.50 13.21 16.75
CA ASN A 123 -5.45 12.02 15.90
C ASN A 123 -4.22 11.17 16.23
N LYS A 124 -3.05 11.81 16.44
CA LYS A 124 -1.84 11.11 16.87
C LYS A 124 -2.03 10.42 18.23
N SER A 125 -2.57 11.11 19.24
CA SER A 125 -2.79 10.50 20.55
C SER A 125 -3.79 9.35 20.48
N THR A 126 -4.90 9.49 19.75
CA THR A 126 -5.87 8.40 19.58
C THR A 126 -5.28 7.19 18.86
N GLN A 127 -4.35 7.40 17.92
CA GLN A 127 -3.63 6.30 17.27
C GLN A 127 -2.68 5.63 18.26
N GLU A 128 -1.91 6.40 19.04
CA GLU A 128 -1.01 5.89 20.08
C GLU A 128 -1.79 5.07 21.12
N ASP A 129 -2.89 5.61 21.67
CA ASP A 129 -3.77 4.95 22.63
C ASP A 129 -4.34 3.63 22.07
N ALA A 130 -4.84 3.63 20.83
CA ALA A 130 -5.36 2.42 20.19
C ALA A 130 -4.27 1.36 19.99
N THR A 131 -3.04 1.79 19.66
CA THR A 131 -1.92 0.85 19.51
C THR A 131 -1.43 0.29 20.84
N GLU A 132 -1.44 1.09 21.91
CA GLU A 132 -1.09 0.61 23.26
C GLU A 132 -2.07 -0.45 23.74
N GLN A 133 -3.38 -0.23 23.55
CA GLN A 133 -4.42 -1.21 23.88
C GLN A 133 -4.25 -2.53 23.10
N LEU A 134 -3.92 -2.45 21.81
CA LEU A 134 -3.64 -3.65 21.00
C LEU A 134 -2.40 -4.40 21.47
N ASP A 135 -1.38 -3.68 21.95
CA ASP A 135 -0.13 -4.28 22.43
C ASP A 135 -0.28 -4.92 23.80
N GLU A 136 -1.08 -4.33 24.67
CA GLU A 136 -1.46 -4.92 25.95
C GLU A 136 -2.15 -6.27 25.74
N GLY A 137 -3.20 -6.31 24.90
CA GLY A 137 -3.90 -7.56 24.57
C GLY A 137 -3.04 -8.60 23.83
N PHE A 138 -2.02 -8.17 23.09
CA PHE A 138 -1.12 -9.10 22.39
C PHE A 138 -0.21 -9.89 23.35
N ALA A 139 0.17 -9.30 24.49
CA ALA A 139 0.96 -10.01 25.50
C ALA A 139 0.18 -11.22 26.06
N ASP A 140 -1.11 -11.02 26.35
CA ASP A 140 -1.99 -12.08 26.83
C ASP A 140 -2.19 -13.19 25.79
N LEU A 141 -2.41 -12.81 24.53
CA LEU A 141 -2.52 -13.76 23.43
C LEU A 141 -1.24 -14.57 23.22
N ARG A 142 -0.08 -13.93 23.34
CA ARG A 142 1.21 -14.61 23.19
C ARG A 142 1.40 -15.67 24.26
N ASN A 143 1.04 -15.36 25.51
CA ASN A 143 1.09 -16.33 26.61
C ASN A 143 0.17 -17.52 26.34
N LEU A 144 -1.04 -17.29 25.82
CA LEU A 144 -1.96 -18.36 25.47
C LEU A 144 -1.42 -19.21 24.31
N LEU A 145 -0.73 -18.63 23.32
CA LEU A 145 -0.20 -19.31 22.14
C LEU A 145 1.06 -20.16 22.42
N GLU A 146 1.64 -20.09 23.62
CA GLU A 146 2.78 -20.92 24.01
C GLU A 146 2.45 -22.42 24.23
N PHE A 147 1.27 -22.89 23.81
CA PHE A 147 0.89 -24.31 23.89
C PHE A 147 1.69 -25.22 22.96
N ARG A 148 2.33 -24.68 21.91
CA ARG A 148 3.06 -25.49 20.92
C ARG A 148 4.56 -25.26 21.00
N PRO A 149 5.38 -26.21 21.48
CA PRO A 149 6.81 -26.13 21.35
C PRO A 149 7.16 -26.13 19.85
N THR A 150 7.69 -25.01 19.36
CA THR A 150 8.30 -24.95 18.02
C THR A 150 9.79 -25.24 18.17
N ARG A 151 10.41 -25.86 17.16
CA ARG A 151 11.87 -26.13 17.13
C ARG A 151 12.71 -24.87 17.40
N ALA A 152 12.17 -23.68 17.11
CA ALA A 152 12.82 -22.39 17.34
C ALA A 152 12.78 -21.91 18.81
N ASN A 153 11.86 -22.42 19.63
CA ASN A 153 11.63 -21.97 21.01
C ASN A 153 12.40 -22.79 22.06
N GLY A 154 13.27 -23.73 21.66
CA GLY A 154 14.12 -24.52 22.58
C GLY A 154 13.39 -25.47 23.52
N LYS A 155 12.06 -25.36 23.66
CA LYS A 155 11.20 -26.35 24.31
C LYS A 155 11.19 -27.59 23.41
N GLU A 156 11.79 -28.67 23.89
CA GLU A 156 11.87 -29.95 23.19
C GLU A 156 10.49 -30.28 22.60
N ILE A 157 10.48 -30.70 21.33
CA ILE A 157 9.30 -31.35 20.76
C ILE A 157 9.02 -32.50 21.72
N LEU A 158 7.93 -32.39 22.49
CA LEU A 158 7.48 -33.45 23.39
C LEU A 158 7.70 -34.78 22.66
N PRO A 159 8.40 -35.74 23.27
CA PRO A 159 8.71 -37.00 22.59
C PRO A 159 7.39 -37.52 22.04
N LYS A 160 7.30 -37.54 20.71
CA LYS A 160 6.07 -37.95 20.05
C LYS A 160 5.79 -39.34 20.60
N GLU A 161 4.62 -39.50 21.22
CA GLU A 161 4.26 -40.78 21.83
C GLU A 161 4.55 -41.90 20.83
N PRO A 162 5.08 -43.04 21.29
CA PRO A 162 5.40 -44.15 20.40
C PRO A 162 4.15 -44.46 19.58
N LEU A 163 4.30 -44.52 18.25
CA LEU A 163 3.17 -44.74 17.35
C LEU A 163 2.40 -45.98 17.81
N ASP A 164 1.08 -45.85 17.93
CA ASP A 164 0.20 -46.98 18.23
C ASP A 164 0.25 -48.00 17.07
N ASP A 165 -0.18 -49.22 17.34
CA ASP A 165 -0.15 -50.30 16.35
C ASP A 165 -1.04 -49.98 15.14
N PHE A 166 -2.13 -49.23 15.36
CA PHE A 166 -2.95 -48.67 14.27
C PHE A 166 -2.17 -47.63 13.42
N ASP A 167 -1.40 -46.75 14.05
CA ASP A 167 -0.59 -45.74 13.35
C ASP A 167 0.56 -46.38 12.56
N LYS A 168 1.15 -47.46 13.08
CA LYS A 168 2.16 -48.24 12.36
C LYS A 168 1.55 -48.89 11.12
N LEU A 169 0.42 -49.58 11.29
CA LEU A 169 -0.26 -50.29 10.21
C LEU A 169 -0.75 -49.34 9.10
N THR A 170 -1.30 -48.18 9.47
CA THR A 170 -1.73 -47.16 8.49
C THR A 170 -0.56 -46.57 7.71
N ARG A 171 0.59 -46.37 8.37
CA ARG A 171 1.82 -45.93 7.71
C ARG A 171 2.34 -46.99 6.75
N GLU A 172 2.28 -48.27 7.13
CA GLU A 172 2.66 -49.39 6.26
C GLU A 172 1.73 -49.48 5.04
N PHE A 173 0.41 -49.39 5.23
CA PHE A 173 -0.57 -49.36 4.13
C PHE A 173 -0.43 -48.15 3.20
N ALA A 174 0.16 -47.04 3.66
CA ALA A 174 0.43 -45.88 2.81
C ALA A 174 1.54 -46.17 1.79
N PHE A 175 2.47 -47.07 2.11
CA PHE A 175 3.56 -47.47 1.21
C PHE A 175 3.26 -48.74 0.42
N GLU A 176 2.26 -49.52 0.82
CA GLU A 176 1.83 -50.70 0.08
C GLU A 176 1.14 -50.31 -1.24
N ALA A 177 1.57 -50.93 -2.34
CA ALA A 177 1.00 -50.68 -3.65
C ALA A 177 -0.43 -51.22 -3.73
N LYS A 178 -1.42 -50.32 -3.80
CA LYS A 178 -2.82 -50.71 -3.95
C LYS A 178 -3.05 -51.27 -5.35
N ALA A 179 -3.25 -52.58 -5.46
CA ALA A 179 -3.68 -53.21 -6.71
C ALA A 179 -5.12 -52.80 -7.02
N LYS A 180 -5.34 -52.18 -8.18
CA LYS A 180 -6.69 -51.89 -8.69
C LYS A 180 -7.20 -53.16 -9.36
N VAL A 181 -8.34 -53.69 -8.90
CA VAL A 181 -8.95 -54.87 -9.53
C VAL A 181 -9.35 -54.49 -10.96
N THR A 182 -8.66 -55.06 -11.95
CA THR A 182 -8.91 -54.80 -13.38
C THR A 182 -10.01 -55.70 -13.93
N GLU A 183 -10.18 -56.90 -13.37
CA GLU A 183 -11.10 -57.92 -13.89
C GLU A 183 -12.24 -58.25 -12.93
N ARG A 184 -13.45 -58.36 -13.48
CA ARG A 184 -14.63 -58.86 -12.75
C ARG A 184 -14.42 -60.34 -12.42
N ARG A 185 -14.86 -60.78 -11.22
CA ARG A 185 -14.88 -62.22 -10.89
C ARG A 185 -15.84 -62.96 -11.84
N LEU A 186 -15.28 -63.90 -12.62
CA LEU A 186 -16.01 -64.75 -13.56
C LEU A 186 -16.79 -65.84 -12.82
N SER A 187 -17.96 -66.18 -13.35
CA SER A 187 -18.72 -67.34 -12.86
C SER A 187 -18.06 -68.65 -13.32
N PRO A 188 -18.29 -69.78 -12.62
CA PRO A 188 -17.66 -71.06 -13.00
C PRO A 188 -18.04 -71.50 -14.42
N GLU A 189 -19.24 -71.15 -14.89
CA GLU A 189 -19.71 -71.46 -16.24
C GLU A 189 -19.02 -70.58 -17.30
N GLU A 190 -18.79 -69.30 -17.00
CA GLU A 190 -18.08 -68.38 -17.90
C GLU A 190 -16.60 -68.75 -18.01
N ALA A 191 -15.98 -69.24 -16.93
CA ALA A 191 -14.61 -69.75 -16.95
C ALA A 191 -14.48 -71.02 -17.80
N ALA A 192 -15.42 -71.96 -17.67
CA ALA A 192 -15.43 -73.19 -18.46
C ALA A 192 -15.59 -72.92 -19.97
N LYS A 193 -16.44 -71.95 -20.36
CA LYS A 193 -16.58 -71.53 -21.75
C LYS A 193 -15.31 -70.91 -22.31
N LYS A 194 -14.64 -70.03 -21.56
CA LYS A 194 -13.36 -69.46 -21.97
C LYS A 194 -12.27 -70.51 -22.19
N GLU A 195 -12.18 -71.51 -21.32
CA GLU A 195 -11.22 -72.61 -21.49
C GLU A 195 -11.56 -73.50 -22.69
N HIS A 196 -12.84 -73.77 -22.91
CA HIS A 196 -13.30 -74.47 -24.11
C HIS A 196 -12.90 -73.72 -25.38
N ASP A 197 -13.21 -72.42 -25.45
CA ASP A 197 -12.92 -71.59 -26.63
C ASP A 197 -11.41 -71.46 -26.87
N ARG A 198 -10.61 -71.36 -25.79
CA ARG A 198 -9.14 -71.38 -25.86
C ARG A 198 -8.58 -72.70 -26.42
N LEU A 199 -9.16 -73.84 -26.03
CA LEU A 199 -8.76 -75.15 -26.54
C LEU A 199 -9.19 -75.37 -27.99
N ALA A 200 -10.28 -74.74 -28.44
CA ALA A 200 -10.77 -74.83 -29.81
C ALA A 200 -9.96 -73.96 -30.80
N GLU A 201 -9.31 -72.90 -30.32
CA GLU A 201 -8.40 -72.05 -31.11
C GLU A 201 -6.99 -72.64 -31.28
N LEU A 202 -6.68 -73.75 -30.61
CA LEU A 202 -5.37 -74.42 -30.56
C LEU A 202 -5.32 -75.61 -31.53
#